data_AF-A0A950PWD8-F1
#
_entry.id   AF-A0A950PWD8-F1
#
_cell.length_a   1.000
_cell.length_b   1.000
_cell.length_c   1.000
_cell.angle_alpha   90.00
_cell.angle_beta   90.00
_cell.angle_gamma   90.00
#
_symmetry.space_group_name_H-M   'P 1'
#
loop_
_entity.id
_entity.type
_entity.pdbx_description
1 polymer ?
#
loop_
_entity_poly.entity_id
_entity_poly.type
_entity_poly.pdbx_seq_one_letter_code
_entity_poly.pdbx_strand_id
1 'polypeptide(L)'
;MRQTLARGLLILVTLFIVAVYYLPVGHVDFAENWGEGSFGLTLPPRAATVARVEKGSSADRAGVRPGDRLADRGNYEVSSRLRSAFPGERETIKFERSNRIYTATVTGAINPNFGLWQRVGGVLAYLPPTVFLIVGFLLVFLRPSVMSWALYVFAVGYFGTSPVFMYWSHVLSPAAYVALTFLLSTVFSPWAVVPLLPFILRFPDGGVNGWRRRVDPFIWAFLALSYAVYVVEWQLYYRQSSVPAWDVIPNTVIPLATFAAAGLILAKNVSTATPSDRQRWWFLAVGTFASFLAYAVYFVPGVPFAVGQVIGFAVVLMPLCIAYAVFRLRVLDVNFVLNRALVYGILSLGVVAFVSILDWFFSRVVAIGRLAIGLELLATVGIGFLLDRINRVVERIVESVFFRRRRLAEKHLRRAASALPYATKEAAIVDGLVQIPVDALDLAAAALYRLSEGGARYEGAATARQTTVAPPGFDGNDLLVRMLLSDESIVWLDEIRSHLDAENAAIYTVAIPVSVRHQLVSFTLYGAHANGAQLDPDEVELLKELAREAARAYDHVEAERTRQRYSQLLASKV
;
A
#
# COMPACT_ATOMS: atom_id res chain seq x y z
N MET A 1 -21.89 0.30 8.15
CA MET A 1 -21.95 -1.18 8.18
C MET A 1 -21.08 -1.86 7.12
N ARG A 2 -21.23 -1.54 5.81
CA ARG A 2 -20.43 -2.18 4.73
C ARG A 2 -18.90 -1.97 4.86
N GLN A 3 -18.44 -0.77 5.24
CA GLN A 3 -17.00 -0.49 5.40
C GLN A 3 -16.37 -1.20 6.61
N THR A 4 -17.09 -1.28 7.73
CA THR A 4 -16.62 -1.97 8.94
C THR A 4 -16.47 -3.47 8.70
N LEU A 5 -17.43 -4.09 8.00
CA LEU A 5 -17.34 -5.50 7.59
C LEU A 5 -16.18 -5.75 6.62
N ALA A 6 -15.97 -4.86 5.65
CA ALA A 6 -14.83 -4.96 4.72
C ALA A 6 -13.49 -4.89 5.45
N ARG A 7 -13.34 -4.00 6.44
CA ARG A 7 -12.12 -3.89 7.26
C ARG A 7 -11.93 -5.11 8.17
N GLY A 8 -13.00 -5.62 8.78
CA GLY A 8 -12.95 -6.84 9.59
C GLY A 8 -12.50 -8.05 8.76
N LEU A 9 -13.08 -8.22 7.56
CA LEU A 9 -12.68 -9.28 6.63
C LEU A 9 -11.21 -9.12 6.20
N LEU A 10 -10.79 -7.91 5.86
CA LEU A 10 -9.39 -7.61 5.51
C LEU A 10 -8.43 -8.05 6.61
N ILE A 11 -8.71 -7.68 7.87
CA ILE A 11 -7.86 -8.04 9.02
C ILE A 11 -7.81 -9.55 9.19
N LEU A 12 -8.94 -10.25 9.16
CA LEU A 12 -9.00 -11.70 9.31
C LEU A 12 -8.21 -12.43 8.22
N VAL A 13 -8.39 -12.04 6.95
CA VAL A 13 -7.67 -12.64 5.83
C VAL A 13 -6.17 -12.33 5.92
N THR A 14 -5.80 -11.10 6.30
CA THR A 14 -4.38 -10.72 6.48
C THR A 14 -3.74 -11.52 7.61
N LEU A 15 -4.41 -11.65 8.75
CA LEU A 15 -3.92 -12.45 9.88
C LEU A 15 -3.75 -13.92 9.49
N PHE A 16 -4.70 -14.49 8.74
CA PHE A 16 -4.58 -15.85 8.22
C PHE A 16 -3.35 -16.00 7.31
N ILE A 17 -3.14 -15.07 6.37
CA ILE A 17 -1.97 -15.09 5.48
C ILE A 17 -0.67 -14.94 6.28
N VAL A 18 -0.64 -14.02 7.24
CA VAL A 18 0.54 -13.81 8.08
C VAL A 18 0.85 -15.08 8.88
N ALA A 19 -0.16 -15.70 9.49
CA ALA A 19 0.00 -16.95 10.23
C ALA A 19 0.46 -18.10 9.32
N VAL A 20 -0.13 -18.27 8.14
CA VAL A 20 0.23 -19.38 7.25
C VAL A 20 1.63 -19.21 6.67
N TYR A 21 2.01 -18.00 6.26
CA TYR A 21 3.26 -17.78 5.52
C TYR A 21 4.47 -17.41 6.38
N TYR A 22 4.29 -16.71 7.51
CA TYR A 22 5.41 -16.23 8.33
C TYR A 22 5.65 -17.06 9.58
N LEU A 23 4.65 -17.79 10.09
CA LEU A 23 4.85 -18.70 11.22
C LEU A 23 5.91 -19.78 10.94
N PRO A 24 5.97 -20.39 9.73
CA PRO A 24 7.08 -21.28 9.36
C PRO A 24 8.46 -20.61 9.49
N VAL A 25 8.57 -19.33 9.12
CA VAL A 25 9.84 -18.58 9.14
C VAL A 25 10.29 -18.29 10.58
N GLY A 26 9.35 -18.10 11.49
CA GLY A 26 9.64 -17.87 12.91
C GLY A 26 9.92 -19.13 13.72
N HIS A 27 9.73 -20.33 13.15
CA HIS A 27 10.00 -21.58 13.84
C HIS A 27 11.49 -21.93 13.71
N VAL A 28 12.22 -21.91 14.83
CA VAL A 28 13.70 -22.05 14.89
C VAL A 28 14.19 -23.27 14.13
N ASP A 29 13.58 -24.44 14.34
CA ASP A 29 13.95 -25.68 13.65
C ASP A 29 13.81 -25.59 12.11
N PHE A 30 12.85 -24.80 11.63
CA PHE A 30 12.65 -24.60 10.20
C PHE A 30 13.62 -23.57 9.65
N ALA A 31 13.81 -22.44 10.35
CA ALA A 31 14.75 -21.40 9.93
C ALA A 31 16.21 -21.90 9.88
N GLU A 32 16.57 -22.83 10.76
CA GLU A 32 17.92 -23.41 10.82
C GLU A 32 18.15 -24.53 9.81
N ASN A 33 17.13 -25.35 9.51
CA ASN A 33 17.29 -26.56 8.69
C ASN A 33 16.60 -26.50 7.31
N TRP A 34 15.93 -25.39 6.96
CA TRP A 34 15.24 -25.26 5.68
C TRP A 34 16.23 -25.39 4.51
N GLY A 35 15.98 -26.37 3.63
CA GLY A 35 16.78 -26.62 2.42
C GLY A 35 18.10 -27.36 2.66
N GLU A 36 18.41 -27.71 3.91
CA GLU A 36 19.68 -28.31 4.30
C GLU A 36 19.70 -29.82 4.18
N GLY A 37 18.55 -30.49 4.13
CA GLY A 37 18.48 -31.93 3.95
C GLY A 37 18.20 -32.33 2.50
N SER A 38 18.88 -33.37 2.05
CA SER A 38 18.59 -34.06 0.80
C SER A 38 18.66 -35.56 1.03
N PHE A 39 17.68 -36.31 0.50
CA PHE A 39 17.78 -37.78 0.41
C PHE A 39 18.73 -38.23 -0.72
N GLY A 40 19.23 -37.29 -1.53
CA GLY A 40 20.03 -37.53 -2.73
C GLY A 40 19.24 -38.11 -3.89
N LEU A 41 17.93 -37.83 -3.93
CA LEU A 41 17.04 -38.16 -5.04
C LEU A 41 16.44 -36.88 -5.61
N THR A 42 16.31 -36.84 -6.93
CA THR A 42 15.64 -35.74 -7.64
C THR A 42 14.34 -36.27 -8.22
N LEU A 43 13.23 -35.76 -7.69
CA LEU A 43 11.90 -35.94 -8.25
C LEU A 43 11.59 -34.68 -9.05
N PRO A 44 11.41 -34.77 -10.39
CA PRO A 44 10.96 -33.63 -11.18
C PRO A 44 9.69 -33.03 -10.56
N PRO A 45 9.49 -31.70 -10.64
CA PRO A 45 8.21 -31.09 -10.33
C PRO A 45 7.07 -31.91 -10.92
N ARG A 46 6.13 -32.33 -10.07
CA ARG A 46 4.89 -33.01 -10.46
C ARG A 46 5.03 -34.44 -11.00
N ALA A 47 6.25 -35.00 -11.07
CA ALA A 47 6.46 -36.42 -11.38
C ALA A 47 6.57 -37.27 -10.11
N ALA A 48 5.86 -38.40 -10.09
CA ALA A 48 6.01 -39.46 -9.10
C ALA A 48 7.18 -40.42 -9.42
N THR A 49 7.95 -40.12 -10.46
CA THR A 49 9.06 -40.94 -10.94
C THR A 49 10.39 -40.29 -10.59
N VAL A 50 11.30 -41.06 -10.01
CA VAL A 50 12.66 -40.63 -9.68
C VAL A 50 13.43 -40.36 -10.99
N ALA A 51 13.86 -39.12 -11.20
CA ALA A 51 14.63 -38.77 -12.40
C ALA A 51 16.14 -38.97 -12.22
N ARG A 52 16.65 -38.69 -11.02
CA ARG A 52 18.07 -38.81 -10.70
C ARG A 52 18.26 -39.28 -9.27
N VAL A 53 19.29 -40.08 -9.06
CA VAL A 53 19.79 -40.47 -7.73
C VAL A 53 21.28 -40.15 -7.69
N GLU A 54 21.72 -39.45 -6.66
CA GLU A 54 23.12 -39.13 -6.43
C GLU A 54 23.86 -40.35 -5.92
N LYS A 55 25.00 -40.67 -6.55
CA LYS A 55 25.81 -41.85 -6.19
C LYS A 55 26.33 -41.71 -4.76
N GLY A 56 26.19 -42.77 -3.96
CA GLY A 56 26.60 -42.76 -2.55
C GLY A 56 25.67 -41.99 -1.61
N SER A 57 24.52 -41.50 -2.10
CA SER A 57 23.50 -40.91 -1.25
C SER A 57 22.74 -41.95 -0.42
N SER A 58 21.91 -41.51 0.53
CA SER A 58 21.05 -42.43 1.26
C SER A 58 20.05 -43.15 0.34
N ALA A 59 19.54 -42.48 -0.70
CA ALA A 59 18.65 -43.10 -1.67
C ALA A 59 19.36 -44.19 -2.50
N ASP A 60 20.59 -43.94 -2.94
CA ASP A 60 21.40 -44.94 -3.67
C ASP A 60 21.70 -46.16 -2.79
N ARG A 61 22.08 -45.94 -1.52
CA ARG A 61 22.30 -47.02 -0.54
C ARG A 61 21.03 -47.80 -0.21
N ALA A 62 19.87 -47.14 -0.23
CA ALA A 62 18.57 -47.78 -0.04
C ALA A 62 18.07 -48.51 -1.30
N GLY A 63 18.85 -48.50 -2.39
CA GLY A 63 18.56 -49.24 -3.62
C GLY A 63 17.60 -48.52 -4.58
N VAL A 64 17.29 -47.24 -4.34
CA VAL A 64 16.47 -46.41 -5.22
C VAL A 64 17.24 -46.09 -6.49
N ARG A 65 16.60 -46.20 -7.65
CA ARG A 65 17.20 -45.97 -8.97
C ARG A 65 16.38 -44.98 -9.79
N PRO A 66 17.00 -44.27 -10.76
CA PRO A 66 16.26 -43.53 -11.77
C PRO A 66 15.23 -44.42 -12.47
N GLY A 67 14.01 -43.93 -12.62
CA GLY A 67 12.87 -44.65 -13.21
C GLY A 67 11.92 -45.29 -12.18
N ASP A 68 12.30 -45.37 -10.90
CA ASP A 68 11.40 -45.85 -9.86
C ASP A 68 10.23 -44.91 -9.64
N ARG A 69 9.03 -45.45 -9.41
CA ARG A 69 7.81 -44.66 -9.20
C ARG A 69 7.37 -44.76 -7.74
N LEU A 70 6.77 -43.72 -7.19
CA LEU A 70 6.13 -43.80 -5.88
C LEU A 70 4.90 -44.72 -5.98
N ALA A 71 4.83 -45.72 -5.11
CA ALA A 71 3.69 -46.65 -5.09
C ALA A 71 2.44 -45.99 -4.52
N ASP A 72 2.61 -45.02 -3.62
CA ASP A 72 1.51 -44.31 -2.95
C ASP A 72 1.13 -43.03 -3.71
N ARG A 73 0.56 -43.22 -4.92
CA ARG A 73 0.28 -42.15 -5.88
C ARG A 73 -0.79 -41.13 -5.43
N GLY A 74 -1.44 -41.33 -4.29
CA GLY A 74 -2.41 -40.38 -3.72
C GLY A 74 -1.86 -39.52 -2.60
N ASN A 75 -0.66 -39.81 -2.10
CA ASN A 75 -0.16 -39.19 -0.88
C ASN A 75 0.70 -37.96 -1.18
N TYR A 76 0.00 -36.83 -1.35
CA TYR A 76 0.58 -35.52 -1.68
C TYR A 76 1.68 -35.06 -0.69
N GLU A 77 1.51 -35.43 0.58
CA GLU A 77 2.44 -35.18 1.69
C GLU A 77 3.79 -35.88 1.48
N VAL A 78 3.78 -37.18 1.15
CA VAL A 78 5.01 -37.97 0.93
C VAL A 78 5.86 -37.37 -0.18
N SER A 79 5.23 -36.93 -1.27
CA SER A 79 5.95 -36.28 -2.37
C SER A 79 6.56 -34.92 -1.98
N SER A 80 5.95 -34.20 -1.02
CA SER A 80 6.41 -32.91 -0.52
C SER A 80 7.60 -33.07 0.44
N ARG A 81 7.51 -34.04 1.36
CA ARG A 81 8.59 -34.39 2.31
C ARG A 81 9.82 -34.94 1.61
N LEU A 82 9.64 -35.75 0.57
CA LEU A 82 10.74 -36.27 -0.25
C LEU A 82 11.58 -35.20 -0.93
N ARG A 83 10.98 -34.04 -1.23
CA ARG A 83 11.67 -32.91 -1.88
C ARG A 83 12.40 -32.03 -0.87
N SER A 84 12.06 -32.17 0.42
CA SER A 84 12.42 -31.22 1.45
C SER A 84 12.69 -31.98 2.74
N ALA A 85 13.79 -32.73 2.77
CA ALA A 85 14.19 -33.49 3.95
C ALA A 85 14.82 -32.57 4.99
N PHE A 86 14.69 -32.90 6.27
CA PHE A 86 15.56 -32.37 7.30
C PHE A 86 16.84 -33.23 7.42
N PRO A 87 18.01 -32.64 7.72
CA PRO A 87 19.20 -33.42 8.06
C PRO A 87 18.92 -34.41 9.21
N GLY A 88 19.24 -35.69 9.00
CA GLY A 88 19.02 -36.77 9.97
C GLY A 88 17.61 -37.38 9.96
N GLU A 89 16.65 -36.79 9.27
CA GLU A 89 15.29 -37.32 9.14
C GLU A 89 15.28 -38.66 8.41
N ARG A 90 14.51 -39.63 8.92
CA ARG A 90 14.36 -40.95 8.30
C ARG A 90 12.94 -41.10 7.79
N GLU A 91 12.81 -41.31 6.48
CA GLU A 91 11.52 -41.54 5.83
C GLU A 91 11.50 -42.91 5.17
N THR A 92 10.39 -43.64 5.33
CA THR A 92 10.22 -45.00 4.80
C THR A 92 9.14 -44.99 3.74
N ILE A 93 9.55 -45.23 2.50
CA ILE A 93 8.71 -44.98 1.32
C ILE A 93 8.59 -46.23 0.48
N LYS A 94 7.40 -46.43 -0.09
CA LYS A 94 7.11 -47.51 -1.03
C LYS A 94 7.36 -47.02 -2.46
N PHE A 95 8.27 -47.68 -3.14
CA PHE A 95 8.58 -47.49 -4.55
C PHE A 95 8.06 -48.67 -5.38
N GLU A 96 7.81 -48.42 -6.65
CA GLU A 96 7.36 -49.39 -7.64
C GLU A 96 8.39 -49.43 -8.77
N ARG A 97 8.96 -50.62 -9.02
CA ARG A 97 9.89 -50.90 -10.13
C ARG A 97 9.40 -52.14 -10.86
N SER A 98 9.17 -52.03 -12.16
CA SER A 98 8.73 -53.16 -13.00
C SER A 98 7.52 -53.91 -12.42
N ASN A 99 6.52 -53.16 -11.93
CA ASN A 99 5.28 -53.69 -11.33
C ASN A 99 5.46 -54.42 -9.98
N ARG A 100 6.63 -54.30 -9.33
CA ARG A 100 6.87 -54.78 -7.96
C ARG A 100 7.02 -53.61 -7.00
N ILE A 101 6.29 -53.66 -5.90
CA ILE A 101 6.38 -52.67 -4.82
C ILE A 101 7.49 -53.12 -3.86
N TYR A 102 8.40 -52.21 -3.54
CA TYR A 102 9.44 -52.42 -2.54
C TYR A 102 9.53 -51.19 -1.64
N THR A 103 10.01 -51.38 -0.41
CA THR A 103 10.14 -50.30 0.56
C THR A 103 11.60 -49.90 0.69
N ALA A 104 11.88 -48.60 0.68
CA ALA A 104 13.20 -48.05 0.90
C ALA A 104 13.14 -47.02 2.05
N THR A 105 14.04 -47.15 3.01
CA THR A 105 14.23 -46.16 4.07
C THR A 105 15.38 -45.24 3.69
N VAL A 106 15.09 -43.96 3.56
CA VAL A 106 16.06 -42.93 3.20
C VAL A 106 16.28 -41.99 4.39
N THR A 107 17.52 -41.54 4.56
CA THR A 107 17.92 -40.60 5.62
C THR A 107 18.41 -39.30 4.99
N GLY A 108 17.90 -38.16 5.47
CA GLY A 108 18.29 -36.84 5.00
C GLY A 108 19.75 -36.57 5.34
N ALA A 109 20.57 -36.28 4.35
CA ALA A 109 21.96 -35.84 4.53
C ALA A 109 22.06 -34.33 4.31
N ILE A 110 23.08 -33.70 4.88
CA ILE A 110 23.34 -32.27 4.65
C ILE A 110 23.59 -32.04 3.15
N ASN A 111 22.86 -31.11 2.57
CA ASN A 111 22.96 -30.70 1.19
C ASN A 111 24.18 -29.79 1.02
N PRO A 112 25.27 -30.26 0.37
CA PRO A 112 26.49 -29.47 0.24
C PRO A 112 26.33 -28.23 -0.64
N ASN A 113 25.26 -28.18 -1.45
CA ASN A 113 24.97 -27.05 -2.33
C ASN A 113 24.17 -25.95 -1.62
N PHE A 114 23.74 -26.16 -0.38
CA PHE A 114 22.97 -25.19 0.39
C PHE A 114 23.91 -24.39 1.30
N GLY A 115 24.25 -23.17 0.87
CA GLY A 115 25.19 -22.28 1.56
C GLY A 115 24.55 -20.98 2.05
N LEU A 116 25.39 -20.04 2.46
CA LEU A 116 24.97 -18.73 2.99
C LEU A 116 24.06 -17.96 2.02
N TRP A 117 24.36 -17.98 0.73
CA TRP A 117 23.61 -17.24 -0.29
C TRP A 117 22.19 -17.77 -0.48
N GLN A 118 21.97 -19.09 -0.36
CA GLN A 118 20.65 -19.70 -0.43
C GLN A 118 19.82 -19.33 0.81
N ARG A 119 20.43 -19.33 2.00
CA ARG A 119 19.78 -18.87 3.25
C ARG A 119 19.37 -17.40 3.15
N VAL A 120 20.30 -16.52 2.77
CA VAL A 120 20.04 -15.08 2.60
C VAL A 120 18.98 -14.84 1.52
N GLY A 121 19.10 -15.50 0.36
CA GLY A 121 18.10 -15.40 -0.71
C GLY A 121 16.71 -15.88 -0.27
N GLY A 122 16.65 -16.95 0.51
CA GLY A 122 15.41 -17.47 1.07
C GLY A 122 14.71 -16.51 2.03
N VAL A 123 15.46 -15.86 2.93
CA VAL A 123 14.92 -14.81 3.82
C VAL A 123 14.48 -13.59 3.01
N LEU A 124 15.32 -13.12 2.08
CA LEU A 124 15.01 -11.96 1.25
C LEU A 124 13.82 -12.22 0.32
N ALA A 125 13.53 -13.46 -0.07
CA ALA A 125 12.36 -13.80 -0.88
C ALA A 125 11.02 -13.46 -0.21
N TYR A 126 10.99 -13.27 1.12
CA TYR A 126 9.82 -12.79 1.84
C TYR A 126 9.62 -11.27 1.74
N LEU A 127 10.66 -10.51 1.41
CA LEU A 127 10.58 -9.04 1.35
C LEU A 127 9.56 -8.55 0.31
N PRO A 128 9.59 -8.98 -0.97
CA PRO A 128 8.60 -8.52 -1.93
C PRO A 128 7.14 -8.84 -1.58
N PRO A 129 6.76 -10.08 -1.22
CA PRO A 129 5.38 -10.37 -0.81
C PRO A 129 4.98 -9.57 0.44
N THR A 130 5.90 -9.31 1.38
CA THR A 130 5.64 -8.43 2.54
C THR A 130 5.26 -7.02 2.09
N VAL A 131 6.05 -6.41 1.20
CA VAL A 131 5.78 -5.05 0.70
C VAL A 131 4.45 -5.00 -0.05
N PHE A 132 4.18 -6.00 -0.89
CA PHE A 132 2.89 -6.13 -1.57
C PHE A 132 1.72 -6.22 -0.60
N LEU A 133 1.83 -7.05 0.44
CA LEU A 133 0.78 -7.22 1.44
C LEU A 133 0.51 -5.93 2.19
N ILE A 134 1.56 -5.22 2.62
CA ILE A 134 1.44 -3.94 3.33
C ILE A 134 0.76 -2.90 2.43
N VAL A 135 1.24 -2.73 1.20
CA VAL A 135 0.66 -1.75 0.26
C VAL A 135 -0.79 -2.09 -0.05
N GLY A 136 -1.09 -3.35 -0.39
CA GLY A 136 -2.45 -3.81 -0.67
C GLY A 136 -3.39 -3.63 0.52
N PHE A 137 -2.93 -4.00 1.73
CA PHE A 137 -3.67 -3.83 2.98
C PHE A 137 -4.00 -2.37 3.23
N LEU A 138 -3.00 -1.48 3.15
CA LEU A 138 -3.17 -0.05 3.37
C LEU A 138 -4.19 0.54 2.39
N LEU A 139 -4.13 0.18 1.11
CA LEU A 139 -5.08 0.69 0.12
C LEU A 139 -6.52 0.25 0.40
N VAL A 140 -6.74 -1.01 0.76
CA VAL A 140 -8.10 -1.49 1.10
C VAL A 140 -8.59 -0.87 2.40
N PHE A 141 -7.72 -0.75 3.41
CA PHE A 141 -8.07 -0.21 4.71
C PHE A 141 -8.49 1.26 4.62
N LEU A 142 -7.76 2.04 3.82
CA LEU A 142 -7.99 3.47 3.61
C LEU A 142 -9.19 3.75 2.70
N ARG A 143 -9.30 3.04 1.57
CA ARG A 143 -10.40 3.22 0.60
C ARG A 143 -10.87 1.88 0.02
N PRO A 144 -11.73 1.15 0.75
CA PRO A 144 -12.23 -0.15 0.28
C PRO A 144 -13.04 0.03 -1.00
N SER A 145 -12.51 -0.49 -2.10
CA SER A 145 -13.11 -0.47 -3.44
C SER A 145 -12.75 -1.75 -4.20
N VAL A 146 -13.46 -2.06 -5.29
CA VAL A 146 -13.10 -3.21 -6.14
C VAL A 146 -11.66 -3.11 -6.66
N MET A 147 -11.20 -1.89 -6.95
CA MET A 147 -9.82 -1.62 -7.35
C MET A 147 -8.81 -2.01 -6.26
N SER A 148 -8.98 -1.51 -5.03
CA SER A 148 -8.06 -1.81 -3.93
C SER A 148 -8.07 -3.29 -3.56
N TRP A 149 -9.26 -3.93 -3.58
CA TRP A 149 -9.39 -5.35 -3.33
C TRP A 149 -8.73 -6.20 -4.41
N ALA A 150 -8.84 -5.82 -5.69
CA ALA A 150 -8.14 -6.50 -6.76
C ALA A 150 -6.61 -6.47 -6.58
N LEU A 151 -6.05 -5.32 -6.15
CA LEU A 151 -4.62 -5.24 -5.82
C LEU A 151 -4.27 -6.05 -4.56
N TYR A 152 -5.09 -5.99 -3.51
CA TYR A 152 -4.83 -6.78 -2.31
C TYR A 152 -4.83 -8.27 -2.62
N VAL A 153 -5.80 -8.76 -3.38
CA VAL A 153 -5.86 -10.16 -3.77
C VAL A 153 -4.71 -10.54 -4.71
N PHE A 154 -4.26 -9.63 -5.58
CA PHE A 154 -2.99 -9.76 -6.30
C PHE A 154 -1.79 -9.94 -5.34
N ALA A 155 -1.70 -9.09 -4.31
CA ALA A 155 -0.64 -9.14 -3.31
C ALA A 155 -0.66 -10.44 -2.51
N VAL A 156 -1.84 -10.94 -2.14
CA VAL A 156 -2.01 -12.24 -1.47
C VAL A 156 -1.53 -13.38 -2.36
N GLY A 157 -1.92 -13.39 -3.63
CA GLY A 157 -1.53 -14.45 -4.55
C GLY A 157 -0.02 -14.53 -4.79
N TYR A 158 0.69 -13.41 -4.67
CA TYR A 158 2.15 -13.37 -4.80
C TYR A 158 2.89 -14.19 -3.72
N PHE A 159 2.23 -14.55 -2.62
CA PHE A 159 2.77 -15.46 -1.61
C PHE A 159 2.74 -16.90 -2.14
N GLY A 160 3.79 -17.33 -2.84
CA GLY A 160 3.92 -18.67 -3.42
C GLY A 160 5.23 -19.37 -3.05
N THR A 161 5.65 -19.33 -1.78
CA THR A 161 6.96 -19.86 -1.38
C THR A 161 6.91 -21.35 -1.00
N SER A 162 7.79 -22.15 -1.62
CA SER A 162 8.07 -23.55 -1.28
C SER A 162 8.25 -23.86 0.22
N PRO A 163 8.91 -23.02 1.04
CA PRO A 163 9.11 -23.27 2.47
C PRO A 163 7.81 -23.51 3.26
N VAL A 164 6.73 -22.81 2.91
CA VAL A 164 5.46 -22.91 3.63
C VAL A 164 4.85 -24.30 3.46
N PHE A 165 4.90 -24.84 2.25
CA PHE A 165 4.41 -26.19 1.98
C PHE A 165 5.22 -27.26 2.73
N MET A 166 6.54 -27.10 2.82
CA MET A 166 7.40 -28.00 3.58
C MET A 166 6.98 -28.03 5.06
N TYR A 167 6.99 -26.88 5.74
CA TYR A 167 6.67 -26.80 7.16
C TYR A 167 5.32 -27.43 7.50
N TRP A 168 4.26 -27.03 6.78
CA TRP A 168 2.92 -27.51 7.06
C TRP A 168 2.73 -29.00 6.73
N SER A 169 3.57 -29.59 5.87
CA SER A 169 3.55 -31.03 5.60
C SER A 169 4.03 -31.88 6.77
N HIS A 170 4.77 -31.31 7.73
CA HIS A 170 5.20 -32.01 8.95
C HIS A 170 4.27 -31.75 10.13
N VAL A 171 3.59 -30.59 10.15
CA VAL A 171 2.75 -30.18 11.29
C VAL A 171 1.29 -30.61 11.12
N LEU A 172 0.74 -30.56 9.90
CA LEU A 172 -0.65 -30.86 9.64
C LEU A 172 -0.89 -32.34 9.37
N SER A 173 -2.11 -32.79 9.67
CA SER A 173 -2.58 -34.10 9.20
C SER A 173 -2.69 -34.12 7.67
N PRO A 174 -2.63 -35.30 7.02
CA PRO A 174 -2.66 -35.40 5.56
C PRO A 174 -3.86 -34.68 4.92
N ALA A 175 -5.06 -34.82 5.50
CA ALA A 175 -6.26 -34.17 5.00
C ALA A 175 -6.21 -32.64 5.15
N ALA A 176 -5.69 -32.14 6.28
CA ALA A 176 -5.53 -30.71 6.52
C ALA A 176 -4.44 -30.11 5.60
N TYR A 177 -3.35 -30.82 5.34
CA TYR A 177 -2.32 -30.42 4.39
C TYR A 177 -2.85 -30.36 2.95
N VAL A 178 -3.65 -31.34 2.53
CA VAL A 178 -4.31 -31.31 1.20
C VAL A 178 -5.28 -30.13 1.09
N ALA A 179 -6.07 -29.85 2.13
CA ALA A 179 -6.97 -28.69 2.13
C ALA A 179 -6.20 -27.35 2.09
N LEU A 180 -5.12 -27.24 2.87
CA LEU A 180 -4.27 -26.05 2.85
C LEU A 180 -3.61 -25.88 1.48
N THR A 181 -3.04 -26.95 0.90
CA THR A 181 -2.40 -26.86 -0.41
C THR A 181 -3.38 -26.47 -1.49
N PHE A 182 -4.60 -27.03 -1.52
CA PHE A 182 -5.68 -26.55 -2.39
C PHE A 182 -5.92 -25.05 -2.23
N LEU A 183 -6.03 -24.57 -0.99
CA LEU A 183 -6.28 -23.16 -0.74
C LEU A 183 -5.12 -22.29 -1.23
N LEU A 184 -3.87 -22.63 -0.93
CA LEU A 184 -2.71 -21.82 -1.35
C LEU A 184 -2.46 -21.90 -2.87
N SER A 185 -2.46 -23.08 -3.47
CA SER A 185 -2.13 -23.25 -4.89
C SER A 185 -3.29 -22.93 -5.83
N THR A 186 -4.54 -23.10 -5.39
CA THR A 186 -5.73 -22.96 -6.25
C THR A 186 -6.52 -21.71 -5.92
N VAL A 187 -6.58 -21.29 -4.65
CA VAL A 187 -7.32 -20.09 -4.25
C VAL A 187 -6.43 -18.86 -4.16
N PHE A 188 -5.12 -18.97 -3.93
CA PHE A 188 -4.24 -17.78 -3.92
C PHE A 188 -3.31 -17.70 -5.13
N SER A 189 -2.65 -18.77 -5.55
CA SER A 189 -1.70 -18.72 -6.68
C SER A 189 -2.27 -18.13 -7.99
N PRO A 190 -3.51 -18.45 -8.44
CA PRO A 190 -4.05 -17.88 -9.68
C PRO A 190 -4.27 -16.37 -9.58
N TRP A 191 -4.48 -15.93 -8.35
CA TRP A 191 -4.70 -14.55 -8.02
C TRP A 191 -3.40 -13.75 -7.99
N ALA A 192 -2.23 -14.38 -8.14
CA ALA A 192 -0.94 -13.69 -8.20
C ALA A 192 -0.76 -12.81 -9.44
N VAL A 193 -1.58 -13.01 -10.49
CA VAL A 193 -1.40 -12.29 -11.77
C VAL A 193 -2.72 -11.73 -12.30
N VAL A 194 -3.76 -12.56 -12.40
CA VAL A 194 -5.03 -12.19 -13.07
C VAL A 194 -5.76 -10.98 -12.46
N PRO A 195 -5.80 -10.78 -11.12
CA PRO A 195 -6.44 -9.63 -10.48
C PRO A 195 -5.77 -8.28 -10.78
N LEU A 196 -4.58 -8.30 -11.40
CA LEU A 196 -3.94 -7.10 -11.91
C LEU A 196 -4.82 -6.40 -12.97
N LEU A 197 -5.56 -7.14 -13.79
CA LEU A 197 -6.43 -6.58 -14.83
C LEU A 197 -7.59 -5.74 -14.26
N PRO A 198 -8.44 -6.25 -13.35
CA PRO A 198 -9.49 -5.43 -12.76
C PRO A 198 -8.95 -4.25 -11.96
N PHE A 199 -7.74 -4.35 -11.38
CA PHE A 199 -7.04 -3.22 -10.75
C PHE A 199 -6.68 -2.13 -11.77
N ILE A 200 -5.90 -2.48 -12.82
CA ILE A 200 -5.43 -1.52 -13.82
C ILE A 200 -6.61 -0.88 -14.58
N LEU A 201 -7.65 -1.66 -14.89
CA LEU A 201 -8.85 -1.14 -15.58
C LEU A 201 -9.56 -0.05 -14.77
N ARG A 202 -9.62 -0.20 -13.45
CA ARG A 202 -10.32 0.70 -12.54
C ARG A 202 -9.43 1.82 -12.02
N PHE A 203 -8.11 1.73 -12.17
CA PHE A 203 -7.19 2.79 -11.79
C PHE A 203 -7.44 4.07 -12.62
N PRO A 204 -7.27 5.27 -12.05
CA PRO A 204 -7.11 5.56 -10.62
C PRO A 204 -8.44 5.56 -9.87
N ASP A 205 -9.58 5.74 -10.57
CA ASP A 205 -10.78 6.24 -9.91
C ASP A 205 -11.72 5.23 -9.24
N GLY A 206 -11.51 3.94 -9.51
CA GLY A 206 -12.39 2.86 -9.09
C GLY A 206 -13.58 2.63 -10.05
N GLY A 207 -13.93 3.62 -10.86
CA GLY A 207 -15.02 3.56 -11.83
C GLY A 207 -14.61 2.97 -13.18
N VAL A 208 -15.59 2.36 -13.88
CA VAL A 208 -15.45 1.85 -15.25
C VAL A 208 -16.36 2.62 -16.20
N ASN A 209 -15.80 3.59 -16.92
CA ASN A 209 -16.54 4.42 -17.88
C ASN A 209 -16.06 4.20 -19.33
N GLY A 210 -16.92 4.50 -20.30
CA GLY A 210 -16.61 4.41 -21.73
C GLY A 210 -16.19 3.00 -22.18
N TRP A 211 -15.03 2.89 -22.83
CA TRP A 211 -14.53 1.62 -23.35
C TRP A 211 -14.24 0.60 -22.24
N ARG A 212 -13.90 1.05 -21.02
CA ARG A 212 -13.59 0.17 -19.88
C ARG A 212 -14.81 -0.64 -19.45
N ARG A 213 -16.00 -0.05 -19.52
CA ARG A 213 -17.27 -0.73 -19.21
C ARG A 213 -17.56 -1.89 -20.17
N ARG A 214 -17.12 -1.79 -21.43
CA ARG A 214 -17.28 -2.88 -22.42
C ARG A 214 -16.30 -4.03 -22.17
N VAL A 215 -15.09 -3.72 -21.69
CA VAL A 215 -14.03 -4.72 -21.45
C VAL A 215 -14.18 -5.40 -20.08
N ASP A 216 -14.79 -4.73 -19.10
CA ASP A 216 -14.92 -5.23 -17.73
C ASP A 216 -15.54 -6.63 -17.61
N PRO A 217 -16.65 -6.98 -18.29
CA PRO A 217 -17.22 -8.32 -18.23
C PRO A 217 -16.27 -9.40 -18.77
N PHE A 218 -15.48 -9.08 -19.81
CA PHE A 218 -14.51 -10.01 -20.38
C PHE A 218 -13.33 -10.26 -19.44
N ILE A 219 -12.91 -9.25 -18.67
CA ILE A 219 -11.87 -9.41 -17.64
C ILE A 219 -12.37 -10.35 -16.53
N TRP A 220 -13.61 -10.19 -16.08
CA TRP A 220 -14.18 -11.09 -15.09
C TRP A 220 -14.40 -12.51 -15.62
N ALA A 221 -14.83 -12.66 -16.88
CA ALA A 221 -14.93 -13.95 -17.55
C ALA A 221 -13.56 -14.64 -17.67
N PHE A 222 -12.52 -13.88 -18.04
CA PHE A 222 -11.14 -14.37 -18.09
C PHE A 222 -10.63 -14.80 -16.71
N LEU A 223 -10.96 -14.04 -15.66
CA LEU A 223 -10.62 -14.39 -14.28
C LEU A 223 -11.31 -15.69 -13.83
N ALA A 224 -12.60 -15.84 -14.11
CA ALA A 224 -13.35 -17.06 -13.81
C ALA A 224 -12.82 -18.28 -14.58
N LEU A 225 -12.52 -18.11 -15.87
CA LEU A 225 -11.94 -19.16 -16.71
C LEU A 225 -10.54 -19.56 -16.21
N SER A 226 -9.70 -18.58 -15.88
CA SER A 226 -8.38 -18.83 -15.31
C SER A 226 -8.50 -19.64 -14.02
N TYR A 227 -9.39 -19.24 -13.12
CA TYR A 227 -9.64 -19.99 -11.88
C TYR A 227 -10.07 -21.43 -12.16
N ALA A 228 -10.97 -21.66 -13.12
CA ALA A 228 -11.36 -23.01 -13.51
C ALA A 228 -10.18 -23.86 -14.02
N VAL A 229 -9.28 -23.26 -14.82
CA VAL A 229 -8.07 -23.94 -15.31
C VAL A 229 -7.15 -24.34 -14.16
N TYR A 230 -6.95 -23.49 -13.16
CA TYR A 230 -6.14 -23.81 -11.99
C TYR A 230 -6.79 -24.87 -11.08
N VAL A 231 -8.12 -24.89 -10.97
CA VAL A 231 -8.84 -25.99 -10.28
C VAL A 231 -8.59 -27.32 -10.99
N VAL A 232 -8.66 -27.33 -12.32
CA VAL A 232 -8.36 -28.52 -13.13
C VAL A 232 -6.89 -28.92 -12.99
N GLU A 233 -5.95 -27.97 -13.03
CA GLU A 233 -4.52 -28.22 -12.80
C GLU A 233 -4.30 -28.87 -11.44
N TRP A 234 -4.89 -28.33 -10.37
CA TRP A 234 -4.77 -28.90 -9.04
C TRP A 234 -5.34 -30.31 -8.96
N GLN A 235 -6.48 -30.58 -9.60
CA GLN A 235 -7.08 -31.91 -9.64
C GLN A 235 -6.19 -32.91 -10.40
N LEU A 236 -5.63 -32.52 -11.55
CA LEU A 236 -4.69 -33.35 -12.31
C LEU A 236 -3.43 -33.64 -11.50
N TYR A 237 -2.96 -32.64 -10.76
CA TYR A 237 -1.80 -32.77 -9.90
C TYR A 237 -2.05 -33.66 -8.68
N TYR A 238 -3.19 -33.49 -8.01
CA TYR A 238 -3.64 -34.35 -6.91
C TYR A 238 -3.76 -35.82 -7.34
N ARG A 239 -4.21 -36.07 -8.58
CA ARG A 239 -4.29 -37.41 -9.18
C ARG A 239 -2.97 -37.90 -9.80
N GLN A 240 -1.86 -37.16 -9.62
CA GLN A 240 -0.55 -37.45 -10.21
C GLN A 240 -0.59 -37.78 -11.72
N SER A 241 -1.52 -37.13 -12.42
CA SER A 241 -1.82 -37.36 -13.84
C SER A 241 -1.34 -36.18 -14.70
N SER A 242 -0.34 -35.42 -14.23
CA SER A 242 0.13 -34.22 -14.91
C SER A 242 0.65 -34.55 -16.30
N VAL A 243 -0.02 -34.03 -17.33
CA VAL A 243 0.46 -34.07 -18.71
C VAL A 243 1.38 -32.86 -18.87
N PRO A 244 2.66 -33.02 -19.25
CA PRO A 244 3.61 -31.91 -19.32
C PRO A 244 3.13 -30.72 -20.18
N ALA A 245 2.29 -30.98 -21.19
CA ALA A 245 1.70 -29.94 -22.03
C ALA A 245 0.64 -29.08 -21.33
N TRP A 246 -0.05 -29.61 -20.31
CA TRP A 246 -1.08 -28.88 -19.57
C TRP A 246 -0.49 -27.80 -18.67
N ASP A 247 0.66 -28.08 -18.05
CA ASP A 247 1.33 -27.20 -17.09
C ASP A 247 1.74 -25.85 -17.68
N VAL A 248 1.98 -25.78 -18.98
CA VAL A 248 2.36 -24.55 -19.71
C VAL A 248 1.22 -23.52 -19.66
N ILE A 249 -0.04 -23.96 -19.62
CA ILE A 249 -1.20 -23.07 -19.68
C ILE A 249 -1.29 -22.16 -18.42
N PRO A 250 -1.44 -22.70 -17.21
CA PRO A 250 -1.55 -21.88 -16.00
C PRO A 250 -0.26 -21.18 -15.62
N ASN A 251 0.91 -21.81 -15.85
CA ASN A 251 2.20 -21.28 -15.40
C ASN A 251 2.88 -20.34 -16.41
N THR A 252 2.43 -20.30 -17.68
CA THR A 252 3.07 -19.47 -18.71
C THR A 252 2.05 -18.71 -19.55
N VAL A 253 1.08 -19.40 -20.17
CA VAL A 253 0.13 -18.76 -21.09
C VAL A 253 -0.76 -17.75 -20.38
N ILE A 254 -1.38 -18.12 -19.26
CA ILE A 254 -2.27 -17.23 -18.48
C ILE A 254 -1.51 -16.00 -17.95
N PRO A 255 -0.33 -16.13 -17.29
CA PRO A 255 0.45 -14.99 -16.84
C PRO A 255 0.88 -14.06 -17.98
N LEU A 256 1.40 -14.61 -19.08
CA LEU A 256 1.83 -13.80 -20.23
C LEU A 256 0.65 -13.09 -20.89
N ALA A 257 -0.49 -13.77 -21.08
CA ALA A 257 -1.71 -13.16 -21.60
C ALA A 257 -2.21 -12.03 -20.69
N THR A 258 -2.10 -12.22 -19.36
CA THR A 258 -2.47 -11.20 -18.37
C THR A 258 -1.55 -9.99 -18.45
N PHE A 259 -0.23 -10.18 -18.49
CA PHE A 259 0.72 -9.08 -18.62
C PHE A 259 0.61 -8.36 -19.96
N ALA A 260 0.34 -9.09 -21.05
CA ALA A 260 0.08 -8.49 -22.36
C ALA A 260 -1.19 -7.63 -22.33
N ALA A 261 -2.28 -8.15 -21.78
CA ALA A 261 -3.53 -7.39 -21.63
C ALA A 261 -3.35 -6.17 -20.71
N ALA A 262 -2.63 -6.32 -19.60
CA ALA A 262 -2.27 -5.22 -18.70
C ALA A 262 -1.47 -4.14 -19.45
N GLY A 263 -0.45 -4.53 -20.22
CA GLY A 263 0.35 -3.63 -21.04
C GLY A 263 -0.47 -2.87 -22.08
N LEU A 264 -1.40 -3.54 -22.77
CA LEU A 264 -2.29 -2.89 -23.75
C LEU A 264 -3.24 -1.89 -23.08
N ILE A 265 -3.81 -2.24 -21.93
CA ILE A 265 -4.68 -1.34 -21.14
C ILE A 265 -3.87 -0.12 -20.67
N LEU A 266 -2.66 -0.34 -20.16
CA LEU A 266 -1.76 0.73 -19.71
C LEU A 266 -1.35 1.64 -20.86
N ALA A 267 -0.93 1.10 -22.01
CA ALA A 267 -0.52 1.87 -23.18
C ALA A 267 -1.67 2.77 -23.68
N LYS A 268 -2.89 2.23 -23.75
CA LYS A 268 -4.08 3.00 -24.10
C LYS A 268 -4.38 4.10 -23.08
N ASN A 269 -4.27 3.79 -21.78
CA ASN A 269 -4.54 4.78 -20.74
C ASN A 269 -3.48 5.89 -20.69
N VAL A 270 -2.20 5.57 -20.91
CA VAL A 270 -1.11 6.58 -21.01
C VAL A 270 -1.32 7.50 -22.20
N SER A 271 -1.81 6.99 -23.35
CA SER A 271 -2.02 7.80 -24.56
C SER A 271 -3.27 8.67 -24.51
N THR A 272 -4.30 8.28 -23.76
CA THR A 272 -5.56 9.06 -23.64
C THR A 272 -5.66 9.90 -22.37
N ALA A 273 -4.69 9.82 -21.45
CA ALA A 273 -4.73 10.54 -20.18
C ALA A 273 -4.48 12.04 -20.32
N THR A 274 -5.16 12.84 -19.49
CA THR A 274 -4.87 14.26 -19.29
C THR A 274 -3.45 14.45 -18.73
N PRO A 275 -2.82 15.63 -18.92
CA PRO A 275 -1.44 15.87 -18.47
C PRO A 275 -1.22 15.60 -16.97
N SER A 276 -2.21 15.90 -16.13
CA SER A 276 -2.18 15.67 -14.67
C SER A 276 -2.25 14.18 -14.28
N ASP A 277 -2.91 13.35 -15.08
CA ASP A 277 -3.01 11.90 -14.84
C ASP A 277 -1.92 11.08 -15.55
N ARG A 278 -1.30 11.64 -16.59
CA ARG A 278 -0.28 10.95 -17.40
C ARG A 278 0.90 10.47 -16.58
N GLN A 279 1.34 11.25 -15.60
CA GLN A 279 2.43 10.87 -14.70
C GLN A 279 2.07 9.64 -13.85
N ARG A 280 0.80 9.51 -13.42
CA ARG A 280 0.30 8.39 -12.61
C ARG A 280 0.34 7.09 -13.42
N TRP A 281 -0.17 7.16 -14.64
CA TRP A 281 -0.15 6.04 -15.57
C TRP A 281 1.27 5.64 -15.95
N TRP A 282 2.20 6.60 -16.04
CA TRP A 282 3.60 6.30 -16.32
C TRP A 282 4.27 5.54 -15.18
N PHE A 283 4.11 5.97 -13.92
CA PHE A 283 4.65 5.23 -12.77
C PHE A 283 4.05 3.83 -12.67
N LEU A 284 2.75 3.69 -12.89
CA LEU A 284 2.10 2.38 -12.91
C LEU A 284 2.63 1.50 -14.05
N ALA A 285 2.85 2.07 -15.24
CA ALA A 285 3.40 1.34 -16.38
C ALA A 285 4.83 0.88 -16.12
N VAL A 286 5.69 1.75 -15.59
CA VAL A 286 7.08 1.42 -15.24
C VAL A 286 7.14 0.32 -14.19
N GLY A 287 6.35 0.43 -13.11
CA GLY A 287 6.28 -0.60 -12.07
C GLY A 287 5.78 -1.94 -12.60
N THR A 288 4.70 -1.94 -13.40
CA THR A 288 4.16 -3.16 -14.01
C THR A 288 5.14 -3.80 -14.98
N PHE A 289 5.84 -2.99 -15.79
CA PHE A 289 6.86 -3.47 -16.72
C PHE A 289 8.07 -4.06 -16.00
N ALA A 290 8.55 -3.42 -14.93
CA ALA A 290 9.63 -3.94 -14.11
C ALA A 290 9.27 -5.30 -13.48
N SER A 291 8.03 -5.44 -12.98
CA SER A 291 7.50 -6.70 -12.45
C SER A 291 7.42 -7.79 -13.53
N PHE A 292 6.94 -7.44 -14.73
CA PHE A 292 6.93 -8.35 -15.87
C PHE A 292 8.34 -8.83 -16.24
N LEU A 293 9.32 -7.91 -16.32
CA LEU A 293 10.70 -8.26 -16.64
C LEU A 293 11.30 -9.17 -15.57
N ALA A 294 11.07 -8.87 -14.30
CA ALA A 294 11.51 -9.69 -13.18
C ALA A 294 10.91 -11.10 -13.24
N TYR A 295 9.63 -11.23 -13.60
CA TYR A 295 8.97 -12.52 -13.80
C TYR A 295 9.53 -13.27 -15.01
N ALA A 296 9.71 -12.58 -16.15
CA ALA A 296 10.20 -13.17 -17.39
C ALA A 296 11.60 -13.78 -17.26
N VAL A 297 12.48 -13.18 -16.44
CA VAL A 297 13.84 -13.68 -16.17
C VAL A 297 13.84 -15.12 -15.63
N TYR A 298 12.83 -15.52 -14.86
CA TYR A 298 12.72 -16.89 -14.35
C TYR A 298 12.49 -17.95 -15.44
N PHE A 299 12.06 -17.53 -16.64
CA PHE A 299 11.82 -18.41 -17.78
C PHE A 299 12.98 -18.43 -18.78
N VAL A 300 14.03 -17.62 -18.59
CA VAL A 300 15.19 -17.59 -19.48
C VAL A 300 16.16 -18.70 -19.12
N PRO A 301 16.39 -19.70 -19.99
CA PRO A 301 17.34 -20.77 -19.71
C PRO A 301 18.76 -20.22 -19.54
N GLY A 302 19.51 -20.72 -18.56
CA GLY A 302 20.92 -20.38 -18.35
C GLY A 302 21.17 -19.16 -17.45
N VAL A 303 20.12 -18.46 -16.98
CA VAL A 303 20.29 -17.42 -15.96
C VAL A 303 20.67 -18.08 -14.62
N PRO A 304 21.79 -17.70 -13.99
CA PRO A 304 22.15 -18.23 -12.68
C PRO A 304 21.07 -17.89 -11.64
N PHE A 305 20.74 -18.84 -10.77
CA PHE A 305 19.71 -18.67 -9.74
C PHE A 305 19.91 -17.40 -8.91
N ALA A 306 21.15 -17.08 -8.52
CA ALA A 306 21.47 -15.87 -7.76
C ALA A 306 21.12 -14.57 -8.53
N VAL A 307 21.39 -14.54 -9.84
CA VAL A 307 21.04 -13.39 -10.69
C VAL A 307 19.53 -13.28 -10.85
N GLY A 308 18.83 -14.41 -11.05
CA GLY A 308 17.38 -14.46 -11.09
C GLY A 308 16.73 -13.95 -9.80
N GLN A 309 17.28 -14.31 -8.64
CA GLN A 309 16.82 -13.82 -7.32
C GLN A 309 17.02 -12.30 -7.19
N VAL A 310 18.19 -11.78 -7.55
CA VAL A 310 18.48 -10.34 -7.49
C VAL A 310 17.53 -9.55 -8.38
N ILE A 311 17.32 -10.00 -9.63
CA ILE A 311 16.37 -9.37 -10.55
C ILE A 311 14.93 -9.54 -10.06
N GLY A 312 14.62 -10.67 -9.42
CA GLY A 312 13.35 -10.94 -8.77
C GLY A 312 12.98 -9.87 -7.74
N PHE A 313 13.95 -9.31 -7.00
CA PHE A 313 13.69 -8.21 -6.06
C PHE A 313 13.22 -6.91 -6.73
N ALA A 314 13.51 -6.71 -8.01
CA ALA A 314 13.00 -5.55 -8.75
C ALA A 314 11.46 -5.53 -8.83
N VAL A 315 10.79 -6.67 -8.58
CA VAL A 315 9.33 -6.75 -8.48
C VAL A 315 8.75 -5.83 -7.39
N VAL A 316 9.55 -5.49 -6.36
CA VAL A 316 9.18 -4.54 -5.28
C VAL A 316 8.93 -3.13 -5.81
N LEU A 317 9.49 -2.79 -6.97
CA LEU A 317 9.24 -1.50 -7.59
C LEU A 317 7.77 -1.33 -7.97
N MET A 318 7.05 -2.41 -8.31
CA MET A 318 5.64 -2.33 -8.66
C MET A 318 4.74 -1.80 -7.52
N PRO A 319 4.72 -2.41 -6.32
CA PRO A 319 3.87 -1.94 -5.23
C PRO A 319 4.34 -0.57 -4.73
N LEU A 320 5.64 -0.25 -4.81
CA LEU A 320 6.14 1.09 -4.48
C LEU A 320 5.66 2.14 -5.49
N CYS A 321 5.73 1.86 -6.78
CA CYS A 321 5.19 2.73 -7.83
C CYS A 321 3.67 2.88 -7.72
N ILE A 322 2.94 1.82 -7.38
CA ILE A 322 1.50 1.87 -7.14
C ILE A 322 1.19 2.71 -5.90
N ALA A 323 1.88 2.45 -4.78
CA ALA A 323 1.72 3.24 -3.56
C ALA A 323 1.98 4.72 -3.85
N TYR A 324 3.06 5.03 -4.54
CA TYR A 324 3.38 6.40 -4.96
C TYR A 324 2.29 6.99 -5.88
N ALA A 325 1.86 6.25 -6.91
CA ALA A 325 0.86 6.72 -7.87
C ALA A 325 -0.55 6.83 -7.28
N VAL A 326 -0.86 6.11 -6.20
CA VAL A 326 -2.12 6.23 -5.47
C VAL A 326 -2.02 7.33 -4.41
N PHE A 327 -0.98 7.34 -3.57
CA PHE A 327 -0.87 8.23 -2.41
C PHE A 327 -0.42 9.64 -2.75
N ARG A 328 0.47 9.84 -3.72
CA ARG A 328 0.96 11.19 -4.07
C ARG A 328 0.00 11.93 -5.01
N LEU A 329 -0.93 11.21 -5.64
CA LEU A 329 -1.67 11.71 -6.80
C LEU A 329 -3.20 11.63 -6.60
N ARG A 330 -3.73 10.73 -5.76
CA ARG A 330 -5.07 10.96 -5.19
C ARG A 330 -4.95 11.73 -3.89
N VAL A 331 -5.71 12.80 -3.84
CA VAL A 331 -6.27 13.52 -2.68
C VAL A 331 -6.81 12.52 -1.65
N LEU A 332 -5.91 11.82 -0.99
CA LEU A 332 -6.09 11.23 0.31
C LEU A 332 -5.22 12.09 1.20
N ASP A 333 -5.87 12.70 2.17
CA ASP A 333 -5.26 13.18 3.38
C ASP A 333 -4.73 11.95 4.17
N VAL A 334 -3.74 11.24 3.58
CA VAL A 334 -3.02 10.11 4.18
C VAL A 334 -1.97 10.60 5.16
N ASN A 335 -1.69 11.90 5.19
CA ASN A 335 -0.67 12.48 6.06
C ASN A 335 -0.95 12.22 7.55
N PHE A 336 -2.21 12.00 7.96
CA PHE A 336 -2.54 11.71 9.35
C PHE A 336 -2.51 10.22 9.72
N VAL A 337 -3.20 9.37 8.95
CA VAL A 337 -3.34 7.93 9.28
C VAL A 337 -2.16 7.09 8.78
N LEU A 338 -1.62 7.42 7.60
CA LEU A 338 -0.46 6.72 7.04
C LEU A 338 0.79 7.04 7.85
N ASN A 339 1.01 8.28 8.30
CA ASN A 339 2.20 8.59 9.09
C ASN A 339 2.21 7.89 10.45
N ARG A 340 1.07 7.62 11.09
CA ARG A 340 1.08 6.84 12.33
C ARG A 340 1.13 5.35 12.06
N ALA A 341 0.28 4.81 11.19
CA ALA A 341 0.24 3.37 10.92
C ALA A 341 1.48 2.85 10.19
N LEU A 342 2.07 3.62 9.28
CA LEU A 342 3.28 3.24 8.53
C LEU A 342 4.53 3.42 9.42
N VAL A 343 4.57 4.44 10.29
CA VAL A 343 5.61 4.56 11.32
C VAL A 343 5.52 3.44 12.33
N TYR A 344 4.34 3.17 12.89
CA TYR A 344 4.14 2.06 13.82
C TYR A 344 4.34 0.70 13.13
N GLY A 345 4.01 0.57 11.84
CA GLY A 345 4.24 -0.62 11.04
C GLY A 345 5.71 -0.88 10.77
N ILE A 346 6.46 0.12 10.33
CA ILE A 346 7.92 0.06 10.15
C ILE A 346 8.61 -0.15 11.51
N LEU A 347 8.17 0.53 12.57
CA LEU A 347 8.68 0.30 13.92
C LEU A 347 8.44 -1.15 14.36
N SER A 348 7.22 -1.66 14.21
CA SER A 348 6.87 -3.02 14.63
C SER A 348 7.62 -4.07 13.83
N LEU A 349 7.73 -3.90 12.51
CA LEU A 349 8.54 -4.76 11.65
C LEU A 349 10.04 -4.64 11.98
N GLY A 350 10.51 -3.44 12.31
CA GLY A 350 11.88 -3.20 12.75
C GLY A 350 12.19 -3.89 14.07
N VAL A 351 11.26 -3.83 15.04
CA VAL A 351 11.35 -4.54 16.32
C VAL A 351 11.39 -6.04 16.09
N VAL A 352 10.46 -6.58 15.29
CA VAL A 352 10.42 -8.01 14.97
C VAL A 352 11.69 -8.45 14.25
N ALA A 353 12.11 -7.74 13.21
CA ALA A 353 13.33 -8.06 12.46
C ALA A 353 14.58 -7.97 13.34
N PHE A 354 14.67 -6.97 14.22
CA PHE A 354 15.79 -6.81 15.15
C PHE A 354 15.83 -7.92 16.20
N VAL A 355 14.67 -8.28 16.78
CA VAL A 355 14.55 -9.43 17.70
C VAL A 355 14.96 -10.72 16.99
N SER A 356 14.49 -10.96 15.76
CA SER A 356 14.87 -12.14 14.96
C SER A 356 16.37 -12.17 14.61
N ILE A 357 16.97 -11.02 14.29
CA ILE A 357 18.42 -10.94 14.01
C ILE A 357 19.23 -11.20 15.27
N LEU A 358 18.77 -10.71 16.43
CA LEU A 358 19.45 -10.94 17.70
C LEU A 358 19.31 -12.37 18.18
N ASP A 359 18.12 -12.96 18.08
CA ASP A 359 17.91 -14.38 18.38
C ASP A 359 18.85 -15.25 17.54
N TRP A 360 18.95 -14.96 16.24
CA TRP A 360 19.91 -15.59 15.33
C TRP A 360 21.39 -15.33 15.70
N PHE A 361 21.73 -14.13 16.20
CA PHE A 361 23.09 -13.80 16.63
C PHE A 361 23.47 -14.51 17.93
N PHE A 362 22.57 -14.53 18.91
CA PHE A 362 22.79 -15.17 20.20
C PHE A 362 22.75 -16.70 20.07
N SER A 363 21.87 -17.28 19.26
CA SER A 363 21.88 -18.73 19.01
C SER A 363 23.23 -19.20 18.44
N ARG A 364 23.90 -18.36 17.63
CA ARG A 364 25.25 -18.63 17.12
C ARG A 364 26.39 -18.36 18.10
N VAL A 365 26.27 -17.33 18.96
CA VAL A 365 27.38 -16.89 19.83
C VAL A 365 27.33 -17.52 21.23
N VAL A 366 26.15 -17.96 21.70
CA VAL A 366 25.89 -18.41 23.08
C VAL A 366 26.00 -19.93 23.26
N ALA A 367 26.41 -20.68 22.22
CA ALA A 367 26.67 -22.12 22.31
C ALA A 367 27.81 -22.51 23.29
N ILE A 368 28.42 -21.55 24.00
CA ILE A 368 29.56 -21.77 24.91
C ILE A 368 29.26 -21.19 26.31
N GLY A 369 28.56 -21.95 27.15
CA GLY A 369 28.70 -21.87 28.62
C GLY A 369 27.47 -21.49 29.45
N ARG A 370 27.44 -22.01 30.68
CA ARG A 370 26.38 -21.89 31.72
C ARG A 370 26.12 -20.46 32.26
N LEU A 371 26.80 -19.44 31.75
CA LEU A 371 26.52 -18.01 32.06
C LEU A 371 25.35 -17.45 31.23
N ALA A 372 24.78 -18.26 30.34
CA ALA A 372 23.76 -17.89 29.34
C ALA A 372 22.56 -17.12 29.90
N ILE A 373 21.95 -17.59 31.00
CA ILE A 373 20.67 -17.03 31.47
C ILE A 373 20.82 -15.59 32.00
N GLY A 374 21.94 -15.29 32.68
CA GLY A 374 22.18 -13.96 33.24
C GLY A 374 22.54 -12.94 32.15
N LEU A 375 23.29 -13.36 31.14
CA LEU A 375 23.64 -12.53 29.99
C LEU A 375 22.44 -12.29 29.08
N GLU A 376 21.59 -13.30 28.90
CA GLU A 376 20.34 -13.23 28.15
C GLU A 376 19.36 -12.26 28.80
N LEU A 377 19.14 -12.34 30.13
CA LEU A 377 18.31 -11.38 30.87
C LEU A 377 18.83 -9.94 30.79
N LEU A 378 20.14 -9.73 30.97
CA LEU A 378 20.76 -8.41 30.83
C LEU A 378 20.67 -7.88 29.40
N ALA A 379 20.83 -8.76 28.41
CA ALA A 379 20.64 -8.41 27.01
C ALA A 379 19.17 -8.03 26.74
N THR A 380 18.18 -8.82 27.18
CA THR A 380 16.76 -8.52 26.99
C THR A 380 16.38 -7.15 27.60
N VAL A 381 16.86 -6.85 28.81
CA VAL A 381 16.62 -5.56 29.46
C VAL A 381 17.33 -4.43 28.72
N GLY A 382 18.59 -4.61 28.33
CA GLY A 382 19.34 -3.64 27.53
C GLY A 382 18.70 -3.37 26.16
N ILE A 383 18.14 -4.41 25.54
CA ILE A 383 17.41 -4.37 24.26
C ILE A 383 16.11 -3.57 24.41
N GLY A 384 15.36 -3.77 25.50
CA GLY A 384 14.16 -2.98 25.78
C GLY A 384 14.45 -1.48 25.81
N PHE A 385 15.53 -1.08 26.48
CA PHE A 385 15.97 0.32 26.52
C PHE A 385 16.47 0.84 25.17
N LEU A 386 17.16 0.00 24.39
CA LEU A 386 17.67 0.38 23.06
C LEU A 386 16.52 0.57 22.07
N LEU A 387 15.52 -0.33 22.08
CA LEU A 387 14.31 -0.23 21.27
C LEU A 387 13.52 1.02 21.60
N ASP A 388 13.32 1.32 22.88
CA ASP A 388 12.64 2.54 23.33
C ASP A 388 13.40 3.81 22.87
N ARG A 389 14.73 3.76 22.82
CA ARG A 389 15.55 4.87 22.28
C ARG A 389 15.44 5.00 20.76
N ILE A 390 15.49 3.90 20.03
CA ILE A 390 15.33 3.88 18.56
C ILE A 390 13.93 4.37 18.19
N ASN A 391 12.89 3.92 18.90
CA ASN A 391 11.51 4.37 18.72
C ASN A 391 11.41 5.89 18.81
N ARG A 392 11.94 6.49 19.88
CA ARG A 392 11.95 7.95 20.04
C ARG A 392 12.78 8.69 18.98
N VAL A 393 13.78 8.06 18.39
CA VAL A 393 14.61 8.69 17.34
C VAL A 393 13.89 8.63 15.99
N VAL A 394 13.32 7.47 15.64
CA VAL A 394 12.56 7.29 14.39
C VAL A 394 11.31 8.16 14.39
N GLU A 395 10.59 8.24 15.51
CA GLU A 395 9.43 9.12 15.66
C GLU A 395 9.81 10.59 15.42
N ARG A 396 10.93 11.05 16.01
CA ARG A 396 11.45 12.41 15.78
C ARG A 396 11.90 12.66 14.34
N ILE A 397 12.56 11.67 13.71
CA ILE A 397 13.00 11.79 12.32
C ILE A 397 11.78 11.88 11.40
N VAL A 398 10.79 11.02 11.56
CA VAL A 398 9.57 11.03 10.75
C VAL A 398 8.79 12.30 10.97
N GLU A 399 8.64 12.75 12.22
CA GLU A 399 8.07 14.06 12.49
C GLU A 399 8.82 15.16 11.73
N SER A 400 10.15 15.17 11.83
CA SER A 400 11.01 16.22 11.26
C SER A 400 11.09 16.23 9.74
N VAL A 401 10.89 15.09 9.07
CA VAL A 401 11.01 14.98 7.61
C VAL A 401 9.64 15.18 6.94
N PHE A 402 8.57 14.60 7.48
CA PHE A 402 7.24 14.64 6.86
C PHE A 402 6.40 15.85 7.25
N PHE A 403 6.52 16.36 8.49
CA PHE A 403 5.65 17.44 8.98
C PHE A 403 6.32 18.82 9.05
N ARG A 404 7.57 18.96 8.60
CA ARG A 404 8.30 20.23 8.71
C ARG A 404 7.66 21.35 7.90
N ARG A 405 7.20 21.09 6.68
CA ARG A 405 6.51 22.09 5.87
C ARG A 405 5.18 22.51 6.50
N ARG A 406 4.37 21.53 6.93
CA ARG A 406 3.08 21.78 7.59
C ARG A 406 3.23 22.59 8.89
N ARG A 407 4.19 22.25 9.76
CA ARG A 407 4.45 23.03 10.98
C ARG A 407 4.95 24.44 10.70
N LEU A 408 5.72 24.63 9.63
CA LEU A 408 6.15 25.96 9.22
C LEU A 408 4.97 26.80 8.71
N ALA A 409 4.08 26.20 7.91
CA ALA A 409 2.86 26.84 7.42
C ALA A 409 1.91 27.20 8.58
N GLU A 410 1.64 26.27 9.49
CA GLU A 410 0.82 26.52 10.68
C GLU A 410 1.41 27.63 11.55
N LYS A 411 2.72 27.55 11.85
CA LYS A 411 3.39 28.57 12.66
C LYS A 411 3.42 29.94 11.97
N HIS A 412 3.37 29.97 10.64
CA HIS A 412 3.27 31.22 9.88
C HIS A 412 1.85 31.79 9.96
N LEU A 413 0.82 30.96 9.73
CA LEU A 413 -0.59 31.37 9.82
C LEU A 413 -0.98 31.81 11.23
N ARG A 414 -0.59 31.08 12.28
CA ARG A 414 -0.85 31.48 13.67
C ARG A 414 -0.18 32.80 14.02
N ARG A 415 1.03 33.04 13.50
CA ARG A 415 1.70 34.33 13.67
C ARG A 415 0.94 35.45 12.96
N ALA A 416 0.47 35.21 11.74
CA ALA A 416 -0.35 36.16 11.01
C ALA A 416 -1.68 36.45 11.73
N ALA A 417 -2.38 35.41 12.20
CA ALA A 417 -3.60 35.53 13.00
C ALA A 417 -3.37 36.38 14.25
N SER A 418 -2.28 36.15 14.99
CA SER A 418 -1.94 36.96 16.16
C SER A 418 -1.59 38.41 15.86
N ALA A 419 -1.17 38.72 14.62
CA ALA A 419 -0.80 40.07 14.20
C ALA A 419 -1.98 40.86 13.62
N LEU A 420 -3.00 40.18 13.08
CA LEU A 420 -4.16 40.77 12.43
C LEU A 420 -4.91 41.81 13.29
N PRO A 421 -5.18 41.58 14.59
CA PRO A 421 -5.90 42.55 15.41
C PRO A 421 -5.21 43.92 15.55
N TYR A 422 -3.90 43.99 15.27
CA TYR A 422 -3.10 45.21 15.31
C TYR A 422 -3.02 45.93 13.96
N ALA A 423 -3.74 45.46 12.93
CA ALA A 423 -3.77 46.08 11.62
C ALA A 423 -4.49 47.44 11.67
N THR A 424 -3.77 48.52 11.35
CA THR A 424 -4.32 49.89 11.29
C THR A 424 -4.88 50.24 9.92
N LYS A 425 -4.57 49.44 8.89
CA LYS A 425 -5.01 49.64 7.51
C LYS A 425 -5.76 48.42 7.02
N GLU A 426 -6.85 48.67 6.32
CA GLU A 426 -7.65 47.62 5.71
C GLU A 426 -6.85 46.74 4.75
N ALA A 427 -5.91 47.32 3.99
CA ALA A 427 -5.03 46.56 3.09
C ALA A 427 -4.22 45.46 3.80
N ALA A 428 -3.86 45.65 5.07
CA ALA A 428 -3.15 44.64 5.85
C ALA A 428 -4.06 43.47 6.27
N ILE A 429 -5.36 43.75 6.50
CA ILE A 429 -6.36 42.71 6.79
C ILE A 429 -6.60 41.88 5.53
N VAL A 430 -6.73 42.55 4.38
CA VAL A 430 -6.89 41.91 3.08
C VAL A 430 -5.70 41.02 2.74
N ASP A 431 -4.47 41.52 2.88
CA ASP A 431 -3.25 40.75 2.64
C ASP A 431 -3.16 39.54 3.59
N GLY A 432 -3.54 39.74 4.85
CA GLY A 432 -3.58 38.68 5.85
C GLY A 432 -4.64 37.60 5.60
N LEU A 433 -5.76 37.93 4.96
CA LEU A 433 -6.81 36.95 4.59
C LEU A 433 -6.57 36.30 3.23
N VAL A 434 -5.85 36.96 2.32
CA VAL A 434 -5.73 36.49 0.94
C VAL A 434 -4.34 35.94 0.67
N GLN A 435 -3.30 36.78 0.77
CA GLN A 435 -1.98 36.40 0.28
C GLN A 435 -1.22 35.54 1.28
N ILE A 436 -1.31 35.82 2.59
CA ILE A 436 -0.60 35.04 3.61
C ILE A 436 -1.06 33.56 3.63
N PRO A 437 -2.36 33.23 3.61
CA PRO A 437 -2.84 31.85 3.52
C PRO A 437 -2.38 31.14 2.27
N VAL A 438 -2.44 31.86 1.14
CA VAL A 438 -2.06 31.34 -0.17
C VAL A 438 -0.58 31.00 -0.22
N ASP A 439 0.28 31.86 0.31
CA ASP A 439 1.73 31.64 0.34
C ASP A 439 2.12 30.58 1.40
N ALA A 440 1.43 30.55 2.54
CA ALA A 440 1.74 29.63 3.63
C ALA A 440 1.30 28.19 3.34
N LEU A 441 0.10 28.02 2.76
CA LEU A 441 -0.47 26.72 2.43
C LEU A 441 -0.25 26.33 0.97
N ASP A 442 0.37 27.17 0.13
CA ASP A 442 0.55 26.91 -1.31
C ASP A 442 -0.80 26.69 -2.02
N LEU A 443 -1.78 27.57 -1.78
CA LEU A 443 -3.12 27.48 -2.37
C LEU A 443 -3.14 27.95 -3.83
N ALA A 444 -3.95 27.31 -4.65
CA ALA A 444 -4.12 27.66 -6.06
C ALA A 444 -4.80 29.02 -6.26
N ALA A 445 -5.75 29.36 -5.37
CA ALA A 445 -6.51 30.59 -5.46
C ALA A 445 -7.03 31.05 -4.10
N ALA A 446 -7.20 32.36 -3.95
CA ALA A 446 -8.04 32.95 -2.91
C ALA A 446 -8.67 34.25 -3.40
N ALA A 447 -9.93 34.47 -3.04
CA ALA A 447 -10.67 35.69 -3.38
C ALA A 447 -11.50 36.17 -2.19
N LEU A 448 -11.31 37.43 -1.81
CA LEU A 448 -12.03 38.07 -0.70
C LEU A 448 -13.18 38.92 -1.24
N TYR A 449 -14.34 38.77 -0.62
CA TYR A 449 -15.55 39.52 -0.93
C TYR A 449 -16.00 40.33 0.27
N ARG A 450 -16.27 41.62 0.09
CA ARG A 450 -16.69 42.53 1.16
C ARG A 450 -18.08 43.08 0.90
N LEU A 451 -18.84 43.31 1.97
CA LEU A 451 -20.10 44.01 1.90
C LEU A 451 -19.88 45.45 1.38
N SER A 452 -20.61 45.81 0.33
CA SER A 452 -20.64 47.16 -0.25
C SER A 452 -21.25 48.17 0.72
N GLU A 453 -20.90 49.45 0.63
CA GLU A 453 -21.39 50.49 1.55
C GLU A 453 -22.92 50.63 1.55
N GLY A 454 -23.60 50.19 0.48
CA GLY A 454 -25.06 50.15 0.39
C GLY A 454 -25.71 48.89 0.99
N GLY A 455 -24.94 47.93 1.51
CA GLY A 455 -25.44 46.72 2.19
C GLY A 455 -26.14 45.68 1.31
N ALA A 456 -26.28 45.93 0.00
CA ALA A 456 -27.06 45.08 -0.90
C ALA A 456 -26.26 43.95 -1.58
N ARG A 457 -24.93 44.10 -1.69
CA ARG A 457 -24.08 43.19 -2.47
C ARG A 457 -22.71 43.00 -1.84
N TYR A 458 -22.12 41.82 -2.06
CA TYR A 458 -20.73 41.52 -1.77
C TYR A 458 -19.87 41.67 -3.03
N GLU A 459 -18.94 42.62 -3.00
CA GLU A 459 -18.05 42.95 -4.12
C GLU A 459 -16.66 42.35 -3.91
N GLY A 460 -15.99 41.96 -5.00
CA GLY A 460 -14.63 41.43 -4.95
C GLY A 460 -13.65 42.48 -4.44
N ALA A 461 -13.14 42.30 -3.23
CA ALA A 461 -12.22 43.23 -2.58
C ALA A 461 -10.76 42.97 -2.94
N ALA A 462 -10.38 41.70 -3.09
CA ALA A 462 -9.04 41.30 -3.53
C ALA A 462 -9.00 39.85 -4.02
N THR A 463 -7.99 39.56 -4.84
CA THR A 463 -7.65 38.22 -5.29
C THR A 463 -6.16 37.97 -5.06
N ALA A 464 -5.80 36.73 -4.76
CA ALA A 464 -4.39 36.38 -4.59
C ALA A 464 -3.65 36.47 -5.92
N ARG A 465 -2.35 36.76 -5.89
CA ARG A 465 -1.53 37.00 -7.09
C ARG A 465 -1.56 35.87 -8.13
N GLN A 466 -1.74 34.63 -7.68
CA GLN A 466 -1.81 33.44 -8.52
C GLN A 466 -3.22 33.05 -8.97
N THR A 467 -4.24 33.78 -8.53
CA THR A 467 -5.64 33.55 -8.91
C THR A 467 -5.91 34.14 -10.29
N THR A 468 -6.25 33.29 -11.26
CA THR A 468 -6.52 33.71 -12.65
C THR A 468 -7.96 34.15 -12.88
N VAL A 469 -8.91 33.58 -12.15
CA VAL A 469 -10.35 33.83 -12.30
C VAL A 469 -10.98 33.99 -10.92
N ALA A 470 -11.77 35.04 -10.75
CA ALA A 470 -12.56 35.26 -9.55
C ALA A 470 -13.99 35.71 -9.91
N PRO A 471 -15.02 35.20 -9.21
CA PRO A 471 -16.38 35.69 -9.39
C PRO A 471 -16.47 37.22 -9.23
N PRO A 472 -17.28 37.91 -10.05
CA PRO A 472 -17.37 39.38 -10.03
C PRO A 472 -18.04 39.95 -8.77
N GLY A 473 -18.73 39.12 -7.99
CA GLY A 473 -19.41 39.50 -6.74
C GLY A 473 -20.77 38.83 -6.58
N PHE A 474 -21.26 38.76 -5.35
CA PHE A 474 -22.45 37.99 -4.96
C PHE A 474 -23.56 38.90 -4.47
N ASP A 475 -24.80 38.62 -4.87
CA ASP A 475 -25.97 39.32 -4.32
C ASP A 475 -26.17 38.99 -2.83
N GLY A 476 -26.72 39.93 -2.05
CA GLY A 476 -27.01 39.68 -0.63
C GLY A 476 -27.95 38.49 -0.39
N ASN A 477 -28.80 38.14 -1.38
CA ASN A 477 -29.71 37.00 -1.32
C ASN A 477 -29.18 35.73 -2.01
N ASP A 478 -27.92 35.72 -2.44
CA ASP A 478 -27.29 34.53 -3.01
C ASP A 478 -27.37 33.34 -2.02
N LEU A 479 -27.52 32.11 -2.53
CA LEU A 479 -27.57 30.91 -1.69
C LEU A 479 -26.30 30.76 -0.85
N LEU A 480 -25.12 31.04 -1.41
CA LEU A 480 -23.86 30.98 -0.69
C LEU A 480 -23.83 31.97 0.48
N VAL A 481 -24.26 33.21 0.24
CA VAL A 481 -24.31 34.27 1.25
C VAL A 481 -25.29 33.89 2.37
N ARG A 482 -26.47 33.35 2.03
CA ARG A 482 -27.46 32.90 3.01
C ARG A 482 -26.96 31.76 3.87
N MET A 483 -26.21 30.81 3.31
CA MET A 483 -25.61 29.71 4.09
C MET A 483 -24.50 30.20 5.02
N LEU A 484 -23.66 31.14 4.56
CA LEU A 484 -22.66 31.78 5.40
C LEU A 484 -23.28 32.57 6.56
N LEU A 485 -24.46 33.17 6.32
CA LEU A 485 -25.24 33.89 7.34
C LEU A 485 -25.99 32.96 8.31
N SER A 486 -26.53 31.83 7.86
CA SER A 486 -27.38 30.96 8.71
C SER A 486 -26.59 30.25 9.79
N ASP A 487 -25.38 29.79 9.44
CA ASP A 487 -24.63 28.88 10.30
C ASP A 487 -23.39 29.55 10.91
N GLU A 488 -23.03 30.77 10.46
CA GLU A 488 -21.73 31.42 10.71
C GLU A 488 -20.55 30.46 10.54
N SER A 489 -20.75 29.46 9.66
CA SER A 489 -19.89 28.31 9.53
C SER A 489 -19.33 28.24 8.12
N ILE A 490 -18.30 27.42 8.00
CA ILE A 490 -17.58 27.21 6.77
C ILE A 490 -18.49 26.47 5.79
N VAL A 491 -18.57 26.96 4.55
CA VAL A 491 -19.37 26.33 3.51
C VAL A 491 -18.45 25.64 2.50
N TRP A 492 -18.61 24.34 2.34
CA TRP A 492 -17.92 23.58 1.30
C TRP A 492 -18.65 23.75 -0.03
N LEU A 493 -17.95 24.30 -1.03
CA LEU A 493 -18.55 24.63 -2.32
C LEU A 493 -18.90 23.38 -3.14
N ASP A 494 -18.34 22.21 -2.80
CA ASP A 494 -18.71 20.90 -3.39
C ASP A 494 -20.21 20.61 -3.30
N GLU A 495 -20.87 21.09 -2.23
CA GLU A 495 -22.30 20.89 -2.00
C GLU A 495 -23.18 21.82 -2.84
N ILE A 496 -22.61 22.91 -3.37
CA ILE A 496 -23.32 24.00 -4.06
C ILE A 496 -22.77 24.22 -5.48
N ARG A 497 -21.97 23.28 -6.02
CA ARG A 497 -21.34 23.36 -7.35
C ARG A 497 -22.31 23.67 -8.49
N SER A 498 -23.60 23.35 -8.35
CA SER A 498 -24.64 23.64 -9.35
C SER A 498 -24.99 25.13 -9.50
N HIS A 499 -24.58 25.97 -8.55
CA HIS A 499 -24.90 27.41 -8.54
C HIS A 499 -23.69 28.31 -8.80
N LEU A 500 -22.49 27.72 -8.92
CA LEU A 500 -21.29 28.42 -9.37
C LEU A 500 -21.07 28.14 -10.86
N ASP A 501 -20.55 29.13 -11.59
CA ASP A 501 -20.10 28.90 -12.97
C ASP A 501 -19.06 27.78 -13.01
N ALA A 502 -19.10 26.95 -14.07
CA ALA A 502 -18.28 25.75 -14.19
C ALA A 502 -16.77 26.00 -14.01
N GLU A 503 -16.31 27.19 -14.40
CA GLU A 503 -14.91 27.62 -14.26
C GLU A 503 -14.54 27.94 -12.81
N ASN A 504 -15.43 28.62 -12.06
CA ASN A 504 -15.22 28.96 -10.65
C ASN A 504 -15.39 27.73 -9.73
N ALA A 505 -16.31 26.83 -10.07
CA ALA A 505 -16.55 25.57 -9.35
C ALA A 505 -15.36 24.59 -9.43
N ALA A 506 -14.44 24.79 -10.39
CA ALA A 506 -13.22 24.01 -10.52
C ALA A 506 -12.05 24.59 -9.69
N ILE A 507 -12.12 25.87 -9.31
CA ILE A 507 -11.03 26.62 -8.67
C ILE A 507 -11.23 26.70 -7.16
N TYR A 508 -12.43 27.11 -6.72
CA TYR A 508 -12.72 27.33 -5.30
C TYR A 508 -13.34 26.09 -4.65
N THR A 509 -12.92 25.81 -3.42
CA THR A 509 -13.35 24.60 -2.68
C THR A 509 -14.14 24.96 -1.42
N VAL A 510 -13.79 26.06 -0.75
CA VAL A 510 -14.38 26.42 0.53
C VAL A 510 -14.58 27.92 0.65
N ALA A 511 -15.67 28.31 1.32
CA ALA A 511 -15.96 29.69 1.69
C ALA A 511 -15.91 29.85 3.22
N ILE A 512 -15.15 30.83 3.70
CA ILE A 512 -14.96 31.10 5.13
C ILE A 512 -15.50 32.49 5.47
N PRO A 513 -16.51 32.60 6.35
CA PRO A 513 -17.12 33.87 6.72
C PRO A 513 -16.26 34.66 7.69
N VAL A 514 -16.33 35.99 7.59
CA VAL A 514 -15.79 36.97 8.53
C VAL A 514 -16.96 37.80 9.05
N SER A 515 -17.42 37.44 10.25
CA SER A 515 -18.59 38.07 10.87
C SER A 515 -18.20 38.94 12.06
N VAL A 516 -18.73 40.15 12.10
CA VAL A 516 -18.60 41.09 13.23
C VAL A 516 -19.97 41.23 13.87
N ARG A 517 -20.10 40.89 15.16
CA ARG A 517 -21.36 40.98 15.93
C ARG A 517 -22.57 40.35 15.20
N HIS A 518 -22.39 39.12 14.70
CA HIS A 518 -23.40 38.36 13.93
C HIS A 518 -23.81 38.97 12.58
N GLN A 519 -23.03 39.91 12.06
CA GLN A 519 -23.19 40.43 10.70
C GLN A 519 -22.01 39.97 9.84
N LEU A 520 -22.32 39.35 8.70
CA LEU A 520 -21.30 38.98 7.72
C LEU A 520 -20.76 40.26 7.06
N VAL A 521 -19.50 40.61 7.35
CA VAL A 521 -18.86 41.82 6.81
C VAL A 521 -18.06 41.49 5.57
N SER A 522 -17.45 40.31 5.54
CA SER A 522 -16.75 39.76 4.38
C SER A 522 -16.72 38.25 4.43
N PHE A 523 -16.34 37.62 3.33
CA PHE A 523 -16.00 36.19 3.30
C PHE A 523 -14.87 35.95 2.29
N THR A 524 -14.08 34.91 2.53
CA THR A 524 -12.98 34.54 1.63
C THR A 524 -13.27 33.18 1.01
N LEU A 525 -13.15 33.10 -0.31
CA LEU A 525 -13.14 31.84 -1.04
C LEU A 525 -11.70 31.36 -1.14
N TYR A 526 -11.46 30.12 -0.75
CA TYR A 526 -10.16 29.46 -0.91
C TYR A 526 -10.27 28.30 -1.89
N GLY A 527 -9.29 28.21 -2.78
CA GLY A 527 -9.10 27.08 -3.66
C GLY A 527 -8.36 25.93 -3.01
N ALA A 528 -8.29 24.82 -3.72
CA ALA A 528 -7.40 23.70 -3.42
C ALA A 528 -5.93 24.17 -3.39
N HIS A 529 -5.03 23.34 -2.89
CA HIS A 529 -3.58 23.50 -3.04
C HIS A 529 -3.20 23.62 -4.53
N ALA A 530 -2.10 24.31 -4.85
CA ALA A 530 -1.61 24.51 -6.22
C ALA A 530 -1.32 23.19 -6.97
N ASN A 531 -1.09 22.11 -6.22
CA ASN A 531 -0.93 20.75 -6.72
C ASN A 531 -2.27 19.99 -6.94
N GLY A 532 -3.41 20.62 -6.66
CA GLY A 532 -4.76 20.08 -6.77
C GLY A 532 -5.27 19.31 -5.54
N ALA A 533 -4.55 19.29 -4.42
CA ALA A 533 -5.02 18.67 -3.18
C ALA A 533 -6.09 19.53 -2.49
N GLN A 534 -7.13 18.90 -1.94
CA GLN A 534 -8.12 19.60 -1.11
C GLN A 534 -7.50 20.04 0.23
N LEU A 535 -8.10 21.05 0.87
CA LEU A 535 -7.71 21.55 2.18
C LEU A 535 -8.00 20.52 3.29
N ASP A 536 -7.03 20.32 4.20
CA ASP A 536 -7.19 19.45 5.36
C ASP A 536 -8.10 20.12 6.42
N PRO A 537 -8.84 19.37 7.26
CA PRO A 537 -9.68 19.95 8.32
C PRO A 537 -8.92 20.87 9.30
N ASP A 538 -7.67 20.55 9.61
CA ASP A 538 -6.82 21.37 10.47
C ASP A 538 -6.39 22.68 9.78
N GLU A 539 -6.15 22.64 8.46
CA GLU A 539 -5.86 23.85 7.67
C GLU A 539 -7.10 24.76 7.63
N VAL A 540 -8.28 24.19 7.46
CA VAL A 540 -9.55 24.92 7.51
C VAL A 540 -9.77 25.57 8.87
N GLU A 541 -9.48 24.89 9.99
CA GLU A 541 -9.55 25.50 11.32
C GLU A 541 -8.54 26.64 11.51
N LEU A 542 -7.33 26.55 10.92
CA LEU A 542 -6.38 27.67 10.93
C LEU A 542 -6.89 28.87 10.14
N LEU A 543 -7.50 28.65 8.97
CA LEU A 543 -8.10 29.72 8.16
C LEU A 543 -9.30 30.36 8.88
N LYS A 544 -10.05 29.57 9.64
CA LYS A 544 -11.16 30.05 10.49
C LYS A 544 -10.65 30.89 11.66
N GLU A 545 -9.56 30.48 12.31
CA GLU A 545 -8.88 31.28 13.33
C GLU A 545 -8.44 32.63 12.77
N LEU A 546 -7.85 32.61 11.56
CA LEU A 546 -7.45 33.82 10.84
C LEU A 546 -8.65 34.74 10.52
N ALA A 547 -9.76 34.18 10.04
CA ALA A 547 -11.00 34.91 9.77
C ALA A 547 -11.59 35.56 11.04
N ARG A 548 -11.53 34.87 12.18
CA ARG A 548 -11.96 35.41 13.48
C ARG A 548 -11.10 36.59 13.93
N GLU A 549 -9.79 36.50 13.80
CA GLU A 549 -8.90 37.61 14.15
C GLU A 549 -9.03 38.78 13.16
N ALA A 550 -9.30 38.50 11.88
CA ALA A 550 -9.61 39.53 10.90
C ALA A 550 -10.93 40.26 11.22
N ALA A 551 -11.95 39.58 11.72
CA ALA A 551 -13.19 40.21 12.16
C ALA A 551 -12.93 41.26 13.27
N ARG A 552 -12.06 40.94 14.23
CA ARG A 552 -11.64 41.90 15.28
C ARG A 552 -10.90 43.09 14.69
N ALA A 553 -10.03 42.86 13.70
CA ALA A 553 -9.31 43.91 13.02
C ALA A 553 -10.26 44.84 12.24
N TYR A 554 -11.28 44.29 11.56
CA TYR A 554 -12.30 45.08 10.89
C TYR A 554 -13.09 45.96 11.87
N ASP A 555 -13.55 45.43 13.00
CA ASP A 555 -14.25 46.21 14.05
C ASP A 555 -13.38 47.36 14.57
N HIS A 556 -12.07 47.13 14.73
CA HIS A 556 -11.11 48.16 15.16
C HIS A 556 -10.96 49.28 14.12
N VAL A 557 -10.70 48.93 12.86
CA VAL A 557 -10.52 49.91 11.77
C VAL A 557 -11.80 50.72 11.52
N GLU A 558 -12.95 50.09 11.61
CA GLU A 558 -14.25 50.76 11.44
C GLU A 558 -14.55 51.73 12.60
N ALA A 559 -14.26 51.33 13.84
CA ALA A 559 -14.38 52.21 15.00
C ALA A 559 -13.47 53.44 14.87
N GLU A 560 -12.25 53.27 14.38
CA GLU A 560 -11.31 54.38 14.19
C GLU A 560 -11.74 55.32 13.05
N ARG A 561 -12.17 54.78 11.90
CA ARG A 561 -12.78 55.58 10.81
C ARG A 561 -13.97 56.40 11.31
N THR A 562 -14.83 55.80 12.13
CA THR A 562 -16.02 56.47 12.67
C THR A 562 -15.63 57.61 13.59
N ARG A 563 -14.64 57.43 14.48
CA ARG A 563 -14.11 58.51 15.33
C ARG A 563 -13.50 59.64 14.51
N GLN A 564 -12.74 59.32 13.47
CA GLN A 564 -12.15 60.34 12.58
C GLN A 564 -13.24 61.16 11.87
N ARG A 565 -14.25 60.50 11.28
CA ARG A 565 -15.40 61.20 10.66
C ARG A 565 -16.14 62.08 11.66
N TYR A 566 -16.37 61.60 12.88
CA TYR A 566 -17.02 62.37 13.93
C TYR A 566 -16.19 63.60 14.33
N SER A 567 -14.87 63.45 14.48
CA SER A 567 -13.96 64.57 14.79
C SER A 567 -13.91 65.62 13.67
N GLN A 568 -13.95 65.18 12.40
CA GLN A 568 -13.99 66.08 11.24
C GLN A 568 -15.33 66.84 11.17
N LEU A 569 -16.45 66.18 11.46
CA LEU A 569 -17.77 66.82 11.51
C LEU A 569 -17.90 67.84 12.65
N LEU A 570 -17.25 67.58 13.79
CA LEU A 570 -17.16 68.55 14.88
C LEU A 570 -16.28 69.73 14.50
N ALA A 571 -15.13 69.48 13.86
CA ALA A 571 -14.22 70.53 13.40
C ALA A 571 -14.81 71.40 12.27
N SER A 572 -15.72 70.85 11.44
CA SER A 572 -16.40 71.62 10.39
C SER A 572 -17.60 72.44 10.88
N LYS A 573 -17.99 72.28 12.16
CA LYS A 573 -19.09 73.04 12.79
C LYS A 573 -18.61 74.20 13.66
N VAL A 574 -17.30 74.28 13.90
CA VAL A 574 -16.61 75.44 14.49
C VAL A 574 -16.08 76.29 13.36
#